data_AF-A0A1I2JSC1-F1
#
_entry.id   AF-A0A1I2JSC1-F1
#
_cell.length_a   1.000
_cell.length_b   1.000
_cell.length_c   1.000
_cell.angle_alpha   90.00
_cell.angle_beta   90.00
_cell.angle_gamma   90.00
#
_symmetry.space_group_name_H-M   'P 1'
#
loop_
_entity.id
_entity.type
_entity.pdbx_description
1 polymer ?
#
loop_
_entity_poly.entity_id
_entity_poly.type
_entity_poly.pdbx_seq_one_letter_code
_entity_poly.pdbx_strand_id
1 'polypeptide(L)'
;MYVLRPYTSTLNGRGRTTVDRGGAISRRLALGLAVLTAAGLMALMSPGSAQAADSSCSGRKVRTLSFSTGSVQIYKRDGYVCAMTVPKNQQSRKRAMSVSVQARGSRPVVDRGSFSHHAGPVTVHAGHRCVRVEGSVGSGSVSSSWILC
;
A
#
# COMPACT_ATOMS: atom_id res chain seq x y z
N MET A 1 -19.26 11.66 15.22
CA MET A 1 -18.26 12.73 15.44
C MET A 1 -17.25 12.19 16.44
N TYR A 2 -16.09 11.72 15.99
CA TYR A 2 -15.02 11.31 16.90
C TYR A 2 -13.91 12.35 16.85
N VAL A 3 -13.66 12.88 18.04
CA VAL A 3 -12.80 14.01 18.37
C VAL A 3 -11.34 13.59 18.25
N LEU A 4 -10.56 14.34 17.46
CA LEU A 4 -9.11 14.18 17.33
C LEU A 4 -8.45 14.54 18.66
N ARG A 5 -7.71 13.58 19.24
CA ARG A 5 -6.75 13.86 20.32
C ARG A 5 -5.45 14.37 19.71
N PRO A 6 -4.97 15.58 20.05
CA PRO A 6 -3.63 16.03 19.67
C PRO A 6 -2.59 15.35 20.56
N TYR A 7 -1.66 14.60 19.97
CA TYR A 7 -0.48 14.12 20.68
C TYR A 7 0.60 15.22 20.59
N THR A 8 0.69 16.02 21.65
CA THR A 8 1.80 16.95 21.89
C THR A 8 3.05 16.15 22.19
N SER A 9 4.04 16.16 21.30
CA SER A 9 5.40 15.73 21.60
C SER A 9 6.34 16.91 21.42
N THR A 10 6.68 17.48 22.57
CA THR A 10 7.68 18.52 22.79
C THR A 10 9.06 17.90 22.62
N LEU A 11 9.82 18.31 21.60
CA LEU A 11 11.28 18.14 21.60
C LEU A 11 11.95 19.42 21.15
N ASN A 12 12.49 20.09 22.16
CA ASN A 12 13.24 21.32 22.16
C ASN A 12 14.69 21.00 21.74
N GLY A 13 15.08 21.33 20.51
CA GLY A 13 16.37 20.97 19.93
C GLY A 13 17.13 22.19 19.41
N ARG A 14 17.34 23.19 20.26
CA ARG A 14 18.09 24.42 19.95
C ARG A 14 19.58 24.22 20.24
N GLY A 15 20.28 23.52 19.35
CA GLY A 15 21.74 23.38 19.40
C GLY A 15 22.43 24.59 18.76
N ARG A 16 22.73 25.62 19.57
CA ARG A 16 23.53 26.78 19.18
C ARG A 16 25.01 26.41 19.07
N THR A 17 25.62 26.92 18.02
CA THR A 17 27.06 27.06 17.73
C THR A 17 27.81 27.85 18.81
N THR A 18 29.05 27.46 19.15
CA THR A 18 30.22 28.37 19.28
C THR A 18 31.55 27.61 19.45
N VAL A 19 32.41 27.78 18.44
CA VAL A 19 33.87 28.08 18.46
C VAL A 19 34.76 27.38 19.50
N ASP A 20 35.64 26.51 19.00
CA ASP A 20 36.90 26.17 19.67
C ASP A 20 38.11 26.72 18.88
N ARG A 21 39.20 26.87 19.62
CA ARG A 21 40.31 27.81 19.48
C ARG A 21 41.18 27.69 18.23
N GLY A 22 41.67 28.86 17.84
CA GLY A 22 43.11 29.10 17.78
C GLY A 22 43.76 28.94 16.41
N GLY A 23 44.44 30.00 15.97
CA GLY A 23 45.36 29.94 14.85
C GLY A 23 45.17 31.07 13.86
N ALA A 24 45.52 32.27 14.32
CA ALA A 24 45.69 33.43 13.46
C ALA A 24 46.65 33.10 12.29
N ILE A 25 46.23 33.49 11.09
CA ILE A 25 47.02 34.29 10.16
C ILE A 25 48.48 33.85 10.07
N SER A 26 48.83 32.99 9.13
CA SER A 26 50.04 33.18 8.31
C SER A 26 50.34 31.95 7.46
N ARG A 27 50.90 32.21 6.27
CA ARG A 27 51.42 31.28 5.27
C ARG A 27 50.36 30.95 4.20
N ARG A 28 50.05 31.93 3.35
CA ARG A 28 50.82 32.19 2.12
C ARG A 28 51.01 30.90 1.32
N LEU A 29 50.43 30.88 0.13
CA LEU A 29 51.09 30.32 -1.05
C LEU A 29 51.45 28.83 -0.97
N ALA A 30 50.47 27.98 -0.68
CA ALA A 30 50.45 26.57 -1.08
C ALA A 30 49.07 26.10 -0.65
N LEU A 31 48.04 26.12 -1.49
CA LEU A 31 47.69 24.98 -2.32
C LEU A 31 46.60 25.47 -3.30
N GLY A 32 46.93 26.42 -4.17
CA GLY A 32 46.06 26.85 -5.27
C GLY A 32 45.89 25.79 -6.38
N LEU A 33 46.18 24.51 -6.09
CA LEU A 33 46.31 23.41 -7.05
C LEU A 33 46.20 22.04 -6.34
N ALA A 34 45.22 21.86 -5.45
CA ALA A 34 44.97 20.56 -4.85
C ALA A 34 43.48 20.20 -4.88
N VAL A 35 43.16 19.31 -5.82
CA VAL A 35 42.04 18.38 -5.76
C VAL A 35 40.69 18.97 -6.16
N LEU A 36 40.64 19.37 -7.43
CA LEU A 36 39.46 19.42 -8.31
C LEU A 36 38.81 18.02 -8.51
N THR A 37 38.85 17.14 -7.51
CA THR A 37 38.44 15.73 -7.60
C THR A 37 37.80 15.25 -6.29
N ALA A 38 36.59 15.74 -5.99
CA ALA A 38 35.65 15.02 -5.11
C ALA A 38 34.20 15.43 -5.42
N ALA A 39 33.91 15.74 -6.69
CA ALA A 39 32.53 15.69 -7.19
C ALA A 39 32.25 14.23 -7.54
N GLY A 40 31.63 13.50 -6.62
CA GLY A 40 31.16 12.16 -6.91
C GLY A 40 30.97 11.34 -5.66
N LEU A 41 29.73 10.85 -5.50
CA LEU A 41 29.35 9.77 -4.58
C LEU A 41 28.99 10.23 -3.16
N MET A 42 27.80 10.84 -3.03
CA MET A 42 26.81 10.39 -2.03
C MET A 42 25.42 10.95 -2.34
N ALA A 43 24.94 10.67 -3.56
CA ALA A 43 23.51 10.62 -3.83
C ALA A 43 23.03 9.19 -3.57
N LEU A 44 22.94 8.78 -2.30
CA LEU A 44 22.13 7.61 -1.97
C LEU A 44 20.67 8.03 -2.04
N MET A 45 20.19 8.02 -3.28
CA MET A 45 18.81 8.00 -3.67
C MET A 45 18.18 6.71 -3.11
N SER A 46 17.46 6.80 -2.00
CA SER A 46 16.45 5.79 -1.68
C SER A 46 15.07 6.45 -1.85
N PRO A 47 14.30 6.12 -2.89
CA PRO A 47 12.93 6.58 -3.01
C PRO A 47 12.13 6.03 -1.83
N GLY A 48 11.50 6.94 -1.08
CA GLY A 48 10.62 6.58 0.01
C GLY A 48 9.49 5.69 -0.50
N SER A 49 9.38 4.48 0.02
CA SER A 49 8.09 3.82 0.07
C SER A 49 7.36 4.42 1.26
N ALA A 50 6.72 5.57 1.04
CA ALA A 50 5.47 5.81 1.74
C ALA A 50 4.50 4.79 1.13
N GLN A 51 4.37 3.59 1.72
CA GLN A 51 3.26 2.71 1.40
C GLN A 51 1.98 3.39 1.89
N ALA A 52 1.45 4.32 1.08
CA ALA A 52 0.05 4.64 1.11
C ALA A 52 -0.66 3.29 0.97
N ALA A 53 -1.47 2.92 1.97
CA ALA A 53 -2.23 1.69 1.96
C ALA A 53 -2.91 1.58 0.59
N ASP A 54 -2.45 0.65 -0.24
CA ASP A 54 -2.96 0.50 -1.59
C ASP A 54 -4.45 0.29 -1.46
N SER A 55 -5.25 1.23 -1.95
CA SER A 55 -6.71 1.10 -2.10
C SER A 55 -7.07 0.05 -3.17
N SER A 56 -6.11 -0.80 -3.53
CA SER A 56 -6.17 -1.79 -4.59
C SER A 56 -5.29 -3.00 -4.24
N CYS A 57 -5.64 -4.15 -4.81
CA CYS A 57 -4.83 -5.34 -4.68
C CYS A 57 -3.49 -5.19 -5.42
N SER A 58 -2.40 -5.41 -4.71
CA SER A 58 -1.07 -5.46 -5.31
C SER A 58 -0.83 -6.81 -6.02
N GLY A 59 -0.20 -6.80 -7.20
CA GLY A 59 0.12 -8.01 -7.97
C GLY A 59 -0.49 -8.05 -9.37
N ARG A 60 -0.41 -9.21 -10.03
CA ARG A 60 -0.95 -9.41 -11.37
C ARG A 60 -2.43 -9.77 -11.28
N LYS A 61 -3.28 -9.06 -12.02
CA LYS A 61 -4.68 -9.45 -12.20
C LYS A 61 -4.74 -10.76 -12.98
N VAL A 62 -5.25 -11.81 -12.35
CA VAL A 62 -5.32 -13.16 -12.94
C VAL A 62 -6.72 -13.50 -13.42
N ARG A 63 -7.76 -12.89 -12.82
CA ARG A 63 -9.14 -13.14 -13.21
C ARG A 63 -10.03 -11.96 -12.84
N THR A 64 -11.14 -11.84 -13.56
CA THR A 64 -12.21 -10.90 -13.24
C THR A 64 -13.54 -11.62 -13.38
N LEU A 65 -14.38 -11.53 -12.36
CA LEU A 65 -15.71 -12.13 -12.32
C LEU A 65 -16.74 -11.01 -12.41
N SER A 66 -17.31 -10.80 -13.58
CA SER A 66 -18.31 -9.76 -13.81
C SER A 66 -19.72 -10.28 -13.53
N PHE A 67 -20.58 -9.42 -13.00
CA PHE A 67 -22.00 -9.70 -12.73
C PHE A 67 -22.84 -8.44 -12.92
N SER A 68 -24.16 -8.54 -12.72
CA SER A 68 -25.12 -7.49 -13.05
C SER A 68 -24.82 -6.13 -12.43
N THR A 69 -24.37 -6.11 -11.17
CA THR A 69 -24.16 -4.87 -10.39
C THR A 69 -22.69 -4.51 -10.19
N GLY A 70 -21.75 -5.34 -10.66
CA GLY A 70 -20.32 -5.09 -10.45
C GLY A 70 -19.39 -6.14 -11.02
N SER A 71 -18.16 -6.14 -10.53
CA SER A 71 -17.13 -7.10 -10.87
C SER A 71 -16.22 -7.38 -9.67
N VAL A 72 -15.78 -8.62 -9.53
CA VAL A 72 -14.74 -9.01 -8.57
C VAL A 72 -13.43 -9.14 -9.31
N GLN A 73 -12.43 -8.38 -8.89
CA GLN A 73 -11.09 -8.40 -9.48
C GLN A 73 -10.17 -9.23 -8.59
N ILE A 74 -9.50 -10.22 -9.18
CA ILE A 74 -8.67 -11.19 -8.47
C ILE A 74 -7.23 -11.04 -8.94
N TYR A 75 -6.34 -10.88 -7.98
CA TYR A 75 -4.93 -10.63 -8.15
C TYR A 75 -4.12 -11.71 -7.47
N LYS A 76 -2.97 -12.06 -8.05
CA LYS A 76 -2.02 -13.04 -7.50
C LYS A 76 -0.62 -12.41 -7.43
N ARG A 77 0.05 -12.66 -6.31
CA ARG A 77 1.46 -12.28 -6.06
C ARG A 77 2.07 -13.30 -5.10
N ASP A 78 3.16 -13.95 -5.48
CA ASP A 78 4.00 -14.78 -4.59
C ASP A 78 3.23 -15.76 -3.67
N GLY A 79 2.22 -16.45 -4.22
CA GLY A 79 1.38 -17.39 -3.46
C GLY A 79 0.24 -16.75 -2.65
N TYR A 80 0.14 -15.43 -2.62
CA TYR A 80 -1.02 -14.69 -2.11
C TYR A 80 -2.05 -14.44 -3.21
N VAL A 81 -3.31 -14.47 -2.82
CA VAL A 81 -4.45 -14.08 -3.64
C VAL A 81 -5.14 -12.91 -2.95
N CYS A 82 -5.27 -11.79 -3.67
CA CYS A 82 -6.03 -10.64 -3.25
C CYS A 82 -7.27 -10.47 -4.10
N ALA A 83 -8.42 -10.20 -3.49
CA ALA A 83 -9.65 -9.88 -4.20
C ALA A 83 -10.27 -8.59 -3.70
N MET A 84 -10.91 -7.88 -4.63
CA MET A 84 -11.70 -6.69 -4.35
C MET A 84 -12.96 -6.68 -5.22
N THR A 85 -14.07 -6.25 -4.65
CA THR A 85 -15.34 -6.13 -5.38
C THR A 85 -15.56 -4.66 -5.74
N VAL A 86 -15.71 -4.39 -7.03
CA VAL A 86 -15.94 -3.05 -7.58
C VAL A 86 -17.34 -2.98 -8.18
N PRO A 87 -18.19 -2.00 -7.78
CA PRO A 87 -19.49 -1.80 -8.38
C PRO A 87 -19.35 -1.35 -9.84
N LYS A 88 -20.31 -1.73 -10.68
CA LYS A 88 -20.32 -1.34 -12.11
C LYS A 88 -20.49 0.16 -12.26
N ASN A 89 -21.34 0.74 -11.42
CA ASN A 89 -21.65 2.16 -11.39
C ASN A 89 -21.17 2.73 -10.05
N GLN A 90 -20.15 3.58 -10.10
CA GLN A 90 -19.70 4.34 -8.94
C GLN A 90 -20.79 5.37 -8.59
N GLN A 91 -21.29 5.35 -7.36
CA GLN A 91 -22.27 6.32 -6.89
C GLN A 91 -21.77 6.97 -5.60
N SER A 92 -22.17 8.22 -5.36
CA SER A 92 -21.84 8.92 -4.11
C SER A 92 -22.51 8.28 -2.88
N ARG A 93 -23.50 7.39 -3.08
CA ARG A 93 -24.18 6.68 -1.99
C ARG A 93 -23.48 5.36 -1.69
N LYS A 94 -23.32 5.07 -0.40
CA LYS A 94 -22.81 3.77 0.06
C LYS A 94 -23.77 2.65 -0.34
N ARG A 95 -23.23 1.54 -0.85
CA ARG A 95 -23.97 0.31 -1.15
C ARG A 95 -23.43 -0.81 -0.28
N ALA A 96 -24.31 -1.72 0.12
CA ALA A 96 -23.87 -2.98 0.72
C ALA A 96 -23.00 -3.72 -0.30
N MET A 97 -21.77 -4.02 0.07
CA MET A 97 -20.85 -4.80 -0.75
C MET A 97 -20.13 -5.80 0.14
N SER A 98 -19.75 -6.93 -0.45
CA SER A 98 -18.89 -7.89 0.21
C SER A 98 -17.88 -8.49 -0.76
N VAL A 99 -16.78 -8.95 -0.19
CA VAL A 99 -15.80 -9.81 -0.85
C VAL A 99 -15.41 -10.90 0.13
N SER A 100 -15.34 -12.14 -0.36
CA SER A 100 -14.84 -13.27 0.40
C SER A 100 -13.82 -14.03 -0.43
N VAL A 101 -12.72 -14.39 0.22
CA VAL A 101 -11.69 -15.24 -0.37
C VAL A 101 -11.42 -16.39 0.59
N GLN A 102 -11.46 -17.61 0.03
CA GLN A 102 -11.19 -18.83 0.75
C GLN A 102 -10.12 -19.63 0.01
N ALA A 103 -8.99 -19.92 0.65
CA ALA A 103 -8.10 -20.95 0.15
C ALA A 103 -8.60 -22.33 0.59
N ARG A 104 -8.42 -23.35 -0.25
CA ARG A 104 -8.87 -24.70 0.07
C ARG A 104 -8.19 -25.18 1.35
N GLY A 105 -8.98 -25.64 2.32
CA GLY A 105 -8.49 -26.04 3.64
C GLY A 105 -8.19 -24.88 4.60
N SER A 106 -8.49 -23.62 4.24
CA SER A 106 -8.43 -22.48 5.16
C SER A 106 -9.83 -21.94 5.48
N ARG A 107 -9.90 -21.14 6.56
CA ARG A 107 -11.10 -20.36 6.86
C ARG A 107 -11.30 -19.29 5.78
N PRO A 108 -12.56 -19.00 5.39
CA PRO A 108 -12.85 -17.90 4.48
C PRO A 108 -12.57 -16.57 5.17
N VAL A 109 -11.87 -15.67 4.49
CA VAL A 109 -11.73 -14.27 4.93
C VAL A 109 -12.80 -13.48 4.20
N VAL A 110 -13.63 -12.76 4.96
CA VAL A 110 -14.78 -12.01 4.45
C VAL A 110 -14.63 -10.56 4.88
N ASP A 111 -14.77 -9.65 3.92
CA ASP A 111 -15.02 -8.24 4.17
C ASP A 111 -16.42 -7.90 3.67
N ARG A 112 -17.22 -7.27 4.53
CA ARG A 112 -18.62 -6.91 4.24
C ARG A 112 -18.95 -5.61 4.94
N GLY A 113 -19.56 -4.70 4.19
CA GLY A 113 -19.91 -3.39 4.71
C GLY A 113 -20.63 -2.54 3.67
N SER A 114 -20.84 -1.28 4.01
CA SER A 114 -21.44 -0.31 3.10
C SER A 114 -20.35 0.62 2.55
N PHE A 115 -20.00 0.47 1.28
CA PHE A 115 -18.90 1.16 0.62
C PHE A 115 -19.39 2.03 -0.54
N SER A 116 -18.67 3.10 -0.86
CA SER A 116 -18.97 3.96 -2.02
C SER A 116 -18.18 3.58 -3.27
N HIS A 117 -16.96 3.05 -3.09
CA HIS A 117 -16.02 2.81 -4.20
C HIS A 117 -15.75 1.32 -4.46
N HIS A 118 -15.49 0.53 -3.42
CA HIS A 118 -15.21 -0.90 -3.52
C HIS A 118 -15.28 -1.54 -2.13
N ALA A 119 -15.45 -2.87 -2.08
CA ALA A 119 -15.20 -3.69 -0.90
C ALA A 119 -13.86 -4.43 -1.04
N GLY A 120 -13.15 -4.63 0.07
CA GLY A 120 -11.77 -5.12 0.09
C GLY A 120 -10.74 -3.97 0.11
N PRO A 121 -9.43 -4.27 0.09
CA PRO A 121 -8.81 -5.51 -0.37
C PRO A 121 -8.78 -6.64 0.67
N VAL A 122 -9.17 -7.86 0.25
CA VAL A 122 -9.00 -9.08 1.06
C VAL A 122 -7.90 -9.93 0.47
N THR A 123 -6.86 -10.17 1.25
CA THR A 123 -5.70 -10.98 0.84
C THR A 123 -5.63 -12.25 1.67
N VAL A 124 -5.44 -13.39 1.01
CA VAL A 124 -5.21 -14.69 1.66
C VAL A 124 -3.98 -15.37 1.09
N HIS A 125 -3.28 -16.14 1.92
CA HIS A 125 -2.19 -16.98 1.46
C HIS A 125 -2.74 -18.30 0.89
N ALA A 126 -2.63 -18.49 -0.43
CA ALA A 126 -3.11 -19.67 -1.14
C ALA A 126 -1.99 -20.69 -1.40
N GLY A 127 -0.76 -20.25 -1.67
CA GLY A 127 0.33 -21.09 -2.15
C GLY A 127 -0.05 -21.77 -3.47
N HIS A 128 -0.05 -23.10 -3.48
CA HIS A 128 -0.47 -23.96 -4.60
C HIS A 128 -1.90 -24.49 -4.45
N ARG A 129 -2.68 -23.96 -3.50
CA ARG A 129 -4.04 -24.41 -3.22
C ARG A 129 -5.02 -23.64 -4.08
N CYS A 130 -6.06 -24.34 -4.53
CA CYS A 130 -7.19 -23.69 -5.18
C CYS A 130 -7.87 -22.70 -4.22
N VAL A 131 -8.40 -21.61 -4.77
CA VAL A 131 -9.14 -20.60 -4.02
C VAL A 131 -10.56 -20.47 -4.55
N ARG A 132 -11.49 -20.17 -3.66
CA ARG A 132 -12.84 -19.78 -3.96
C ARG A 132 -13.00 -18.31 -3.63
N VAL A 133 -13.51 -17.53 -4.58
CA VAL A 133 -13.77 -16.11 -4.42
C VAL A 133 -15.26 -15.85 -4.61
N GLU A 134 -15.82 -15.04 -3.72
CA GLU A 134 -17.20 -14.58 -3.78
C GLU A 134 -17.23 -13.06 -3.62
N GLY A 135 -18.15 -12.39 -4.30
CA GLY A 135 -18.38 -10.97 -4.11
C GLY A 135 -19.83 -10.60 -4.34
N SER A 136 -20.25 -9.52 -3.68
CA SER A 136 -21.61 -8.98 -3.83
C SER A 136 -21.60 -7.46 -3.84
N VAL A 137 -22.55 -6.89 -4.58
CA VAL A 137 -22.84 -5.44 -4.63
C VAL A 137 -24.36 -5.29 -4.70
N GLY A 138 -24.97 -4.81 -3.62
CA GLY A 138 -26.41 -4.64 -3.50
C GLY A 138 -27.16 -5.96 -3.72
N SER A 139 -28.03 -6.01 -4.73
CA SER A 139 -28.80 -7.20 -5.10
C SER A 139 -28.05 -8.19 -5.99
N GLY A 140 -26.88 -7.83 -6.51
CA GLY A 140 -26.09 -8.72 -7.36
C GLY A 140 -24.97 -9.39 -6.58
N SER A 141 -24.72 -10.66 -6.89
CA SER A 141 -23.62 -11.44 -6.34
C SER A 141 -23.01 -12.34 -7.40
N VAL A 142 -21.78 -12.76 -7.15
CA VAL A 142 -21.06 -13.73 -7.96
C VAL A 142 -20.23 -14.62 -7.03
N SER A 143 -20.20 -15.91 -7.34
CA SER A 143 -19.28 -16.84 -6.71
C SER A 143 -18.52 -17.59 -7.78
N SER A 144 -17.24 -17.84 -7.54
CA SER A 144 -16.44 -18.72 -8.36
C SER A 144 -16.46 -20.15 -7.80
N SER A 145 -16.20 -21.11 -8.68
CA SER A 145 -15.71 -22.43 -8.28
C SER A 145 -14.29 -22.33 -7.72
N TRP A 146 -13.70 -23.45 -7.32
CA TRP A 146 -12.27 -23.51 -6.99
C TRP A 146 -11.44 -23.17 -8.23
N ILE A 147 -10.73 -22.05 -8.19
CA ILE A 147 -9.88 -21.51 -9.25
C ILE A 147 -8.45 -21.32 -8.74
N LEU A 148 -7.49 -21.06 -9.63
CA LEU A 148 -6.08 -20.85 -9.29
C LEU A 148 -5.44 -22.04 -8.53
N CYS A 149 -5.92 -23.25 -8.84
CA CYS A 149 -5.05 -24.41 -8.92
C CYS A 149 -4.07 -24.16 -10.09
#